data_AF-A0A2H9LUL3-F1
#
_entry.id   AF-A0A2H9LUL3-F1
#
_cell.length_a   1.000
_cell.length_b   1.000
_cell.length_c   1.000
_cell.angle_alpha   90.00
_cell.angle_beta   90.00
_cell.angle_gamma   90.00
#
_symmetry.space_group_name_H-M   'P 1'
#
loop_
_entity.id
_entity.type
_entity.pdbx_description
1 polymer ?
#
loop_
_entity_poly.entity_id
_entity_poly.type
_entity_poly.pdbx_seq_one_letter_code
_entity_poly.pdbx_strand_id
1 'polypeptide(L)'
;MNKKIIMIGIAILLAVQLAAFSFAQDEVLREQKLPTFFADNIRIELSQNQVKDVTVDDKETLKATLFNEEKCTVKCTYSLQGFDEKITEGLNPGQRTDFNIIFFVPKDCREPCSITAHVVCNDKQSETCPKPMIHETDVSFDLIEIRSKSDEIGGFIILGILAFVIFLIVRAIRRRMKNKKSVSEKEETEGKRKLSAIMFTDMKGFSREVGQDEEKTLKKLWRYEKALKQIIKEHEGRIVKTIGDAIMGDFDSAVNAVKSAIEIQRLLKKEDIKIRIGIHLGDVIHKAGDIFGDGVNIASRIESICEPGEIYISEDVYNQVKGKVGVGFENL
;
A
#
# COMPACT_ATOMS: atom_id res chain seq x y z
N MET A 1 0.64 -27.70 2.79
CA MET A 1 0.75 -26.36 3.42
C MET A 1 -0.57 -26.08 4.13
N ASN A 2 -0.56 -25.93 5.45
CA ASN A 2 -1.73 -26.14 6.31
C ASN A 2 -2.82 -25.08 6.07
N LYS A 3 -4.03 -25.47 5.68
CA LYS A 3 -5.19 -24.57 5.45
C LYS A 3 -5.44 -23.60 6.63
N LYS A 4 -5.04 -24.01 7.85
CA LYS A 4 -5.08 -23.18 9.07
C LYS A 4 -4.23 -21.90 8.97
N ILE A 5 -3.06 -21.93 8.32
CA ILE A 5 -2.17 -20.76 8.21
C ILE A 5 -2.74 -19.69 7.28
N ILE A 6 -3.40 -20.12 6.20
CA ILE A 6 -4.04 -19.21 5.24
C ILE A 6 -5.27 -18.53 5.88
N MET A 7 -6.08 -19.29 6.63
CA MET A 7 -7.22 -18.70 7.35
C MET A 7 -6.81 -17.67 8.40
N ILE A 8 -5.72 -17.91 9.15
CA ILE A 8 -5.22 -16.94 10.14
C ILE A 8 -4.77 -15.65 9.45
N GLY A 9 -4.10 -15.74 8.30
CA GLY A 9 -3.68 -14.56 7.54
C GLY A 9 -4.85 -13.72 7.01
N ILE A 10 -5.92 -14.37 6.54
CA ILE A 10 -7.14 -13.68 6.07
C ILE A 10 -7.89 -13.04 7.24
N ALA A 11 -7.98 -13.73 8.39
CA ALA A 11 -8.63 -13.21 9.59
C ALA A 11 -7.95 -11.94 10.13
N ILE A 12 -6.61 -11.89 10.11
CA ILE A 12 -5.85 -10.71 10.53
C ILE A 12 -6.07 -9.54 9.56
N LEU A 13 -6.10 -9.80 8.25
CA LEU A 13 -6.34 -8.76 7.25
C LEU A 13 -7.75 -8.16 7.36
N LEU A 14 -8.76 -9.02 7.58
CA LEU A 14 -10.14 -8.61 7.82
C LEU A 14 -10.29 -7.80 9.11
N ALA A 15 -9.62 -8.21 10.20
CA ALA A 15 -9.63 -7.47 11.47
C ALA A 15 -9.03 -6.06 11.32
N VAL A 16 -7.95 -5.93 10.54
CA VAL A 16 -7.32 -4.62 10.24
C VAL A 16 -8.24 -3.75 9.38
N GLN A 17 -8.94 -4.32 8.39
CA GLN A 17 -9.90 -3.57 7.57
C GLN A 17 -11.14 -3.14 8.34
N LEU A 18 -11.66 -3.96 9.25
CA LEU A 18 -12.79 -3.62 10.12
C LEU A 18 -12.44 -2.49 11.10
N ALA A 19 -11.25 -2.54 11.71
CA ALA A 19 -10.78 -1.48 12.60
C ALA A 19 -10.62 -0.14 11.87
N ALA A 20 -10.11 -0.17 10.63
CA ALA A 20 -10.01 1.03 9.79
C ALA A 20 -11.38 1.56 9.32
N PHE A 21 -12.37 0.69 9.12
CA PHE A 21 -13.72 1.08 8.72
C PHE A 21 -14.52 1.69 9.88
N SER A 22 -14.37 1.18 11.10
CA SER A 22 -14.96 1.81 12.30
C SER A 22 -14.39 3.21 12.54
N PHE A 23 -13.09 3.42 12.30
CA PHE A 23 -12.47 4.74 12.43
C PHE A 23 -12.97 5.76 11.40
N ALA A 24 -13.39 5.30 10.22
CA ALA A 24 -13.87 6.17 9.14
C ALA A 24 -15.35 6.55 9.26
N GLN A 25 -16.11 5.94 10.18
CA GLN A 25 -17.54 6.24 10.37
C GLN A 25 -17.83 7.35 11.39
N ASP A 26 -16.87 7.79 12.19
CA ASP A 26 -17.08 8.86 13.18
C ASP A 26 -17.10 10.27 12.57
N GLU A 27 -16.73 10.44 11.30
CA GLU A 27 -16.60 11.75 10.65
C GLU A 27 -17.85 12.20 9.85
N VAL A 28 -18.98 11.48 9.95
CA VAL A 28 -20.25 11.88 9.30
C VAL A 28 -21.17 12.59 10.29
N LEU A 29 -21.00 13.90 10.32
CA LEU A 29 -21.81 14.94 10.96
C LEU A 29 -23.32 14.69 10.89
N ARG A 30 -23.96 14.47 12.04
CA ARG A 30 -25.38 14.80 12.25
C ARG A 30 -25.48 16.28 12.65
N GLU A 31 -26.04 17.10 11.79
CA GLU A 31 -26.58 18.41 12.19
C GLU A 31 -27.70 18.19 13.22
N GLN A 32 -27.40 18.44 14.49
CA GLN A 32 -28.39 18.50 15.55
C GLN A 32 -28.66 19.97 15.84
N LYS A 33 -29.92 20.40 15.67
CA LYS A 33 -30.41 21.72 16.08
C LYS A 33 -30.09 21.94 17.56
N LEU A 34 -29.31 22.97 17.88
CA LEU A 34 -29.03 23.37 19.26
C LEU A 34 -30.32 23.88 19.96
N PRO A 35 -30.47 23.65 21.27
CA PRO A 35 -31.62 24.12 22.03
C PRO A 35 -31.66 25.65 22.09
N THR A 36 -32.87 26.21 22.07
CA THR A 36 -33.13 27.64 22.30
C THR A 36 -33.75 27.77 23.69
N PHE A 37 -33.22 28.65 24.52
CA PHE A 37 -33.72 28.89 25.87
C PHE A 37 -34.47 30.23 25.91
N PHE A 38 -35.53 30.29 26.71
CA PHE A 38 -36.36 31.48 26.87
C PHE A 38 -36.45 31.85 28.35
N ALA A 39 -36.11 33.10 28.67
CA ALA A 39 -36.52 33.77 29.90
C ALA A 39 -37.58 34.79 29.50
N ASP A 40 -38.85 34.41 29.53
CA ASP A 40 -39.95 35.20 28.94
C ASP A 40 -39.65 35.65 27.49
N ASN A 41 -39.66 36.96 27.18
CA ASN A 41 -39.35 37.50 25.84
C ASN A 41 -37.83 37.81 25.65
N ILE A 42 -36.96 37.24 26.48
CA ILE A 42 -35.50 37.26 26.24
C ILE A 42 -35.08 35.89 25.72
N ARG A 43 -34.70 35.86 24.46
CA ARG A 43 -34.29 34.63 23.77
C ARG A 43 -32.77 34.50 23.80
N ILE A 44 -32.29 33.32 24.16
CA ILE A 44 -30.86 32.99 24.16
C ILE A 44 -30.62 31.89 23.12
N GLU A 45 -29.81 32.21 22.11
CA GLU A 45 -29.36 31.22 21.12
C GLU A 45 -27.88 30.94 21.28
N LEU A 46 -27.53 29.65 21.27
CA LEU A 46 -26.15 29.21 21.22
C LEU A 46 -25.74 29.06 19.76
N SER A 47 -24.65 29.70 19.34
CA SER A 47 -24.17 29.63 17.96
C SER A 47 -22.85 28.84 17.86
N GLN A 48 -22.90 27.79 17.04
CA GLN A 48 -21.78 26.93 16.59
C GLN A 48 -20.67 26.65 17.62
N ASN A 49 -20.92 25.65 18.46
CA ASN A 49 -20.20 24.39 18.43
C ASN A 49 -21.00 23.40 19.28
N GLN A 50 -21.34 22.22 18.77
CA GLN A 50 -21.60 21.11 19.69
C GLN A 50 -20.29 20.95 20.47
N VAL A 51 -20.29 21.15 21.78
CA VAL A 51 -19.07 20.95 22.58
C VAL A 51 -18.81 19.44 22.60
N LYS A 52 -18.14 18.97 21.56
CA LYS A 52 -17.67 17.60 21.40
C LYS A 52 -16.15 17.66 21.48
N ASP A 53 -15.61 16.77 22.29
CA ASP A 53 -14.19 16.60 22.59
C ASP A 53 -13.58 17.80 23.31
N VAL A 54 -13.69 17.82 24.65
CA VAL A 54 -12.93 18.76 25.49
C VAL A 54 -11.74 18.05 26.11
N THR A 55 -10.54 18.63 25.94
CA THR A 55 -9.33 18.13 26.58
C THR A 55 -9.23 18.61 28.03
N VAL A 56 -8.74 17.73 28.89
CA VAL A 56 -8.43 18.06 30.29
C VAL A 56 -7.33 19.14 30.33
N ASP A 57 -7.55 20.21 31.11
CA ASP A 57 -6.71 21.43 31.24
C ASP A 57 -6.81 22.51 30.15
N ASP A 58 -7.69 22.37 29.16
CA ASP A 58 -7.84 23.39 28.11
C ASP A 58 -8.97 24.40 28.44
N LYS A 59 -8.74 25.64 28.03
CA LYS A 59 -9.69 26.74 28.16
C LYS A 59 -10.55 26.80 26.91
N GLU A 60 -11.82 26.45 27.03
CA GLU A 60 -12.76 26.48 25.91
C GLU A 60 -13.69 27.70 25.97
N THR A 61 -14.18 28.11 24.80
CA THR A 61 -15.09 29.26 24.68
C THR A 61 -16.30 28.89 23.83
N LEU A 62 -17.49 29.01 24.43
CA LEU A 62 -18.77 28.86 23.75
C LEU A 62 -19.35 30.25 23.41
N LYS A 63 -19.87 30.42 22.20
CA LYS A 63 -20.56 31.65 21.79
C LYS A 63 -22.05 31.54 22.05
N ALA A 64 -22.59 32.55 22.72
CA ALA A 64 -24.01 32.71 22.97
C ALA A 64 -24.46 34.11 22.52
N THR A 65 -25.68 34.20 22.01
CA THR A 65 -26.29 35.45 21.54
C THR A 65 -27.57 35.71 22.32
N LEU A 66 -27.66 36.90 22.93
CA LEU A 66 -28.88 37.40 23.58
C LEU A 66 -29.69 38.23 22.59
N PHE A 67 -30.99 37.96 22.53
CA PHE A 67 -31.96 38.75 21.78
C PHE A 67 -32.94 39.36 22.76
N ASN A 68 -33.00 40.69 22.78
CA ASN A 68 -33.99 41.39 23.58
C ASN A 68 -35.27 41.57 22.75
N GLU A 69 -36.30 40.75 23.01
CA GLU A 69 -37.63 40.93 22.41
C GLU A 69 -38.58 41.73 23.32
N GLU A 70 -38.10 42.22 24.46
CA GLU A 70 -38.84 43.16 25.31
C GLU A 70 -38.95 44.55 24.67
N LYS A 71 -39.97 45.30 25.09
CA LYS A 71 -40.19 46.68 24.64
C LYS A 71 -39.29 47.71 25.33
N CYS A 72 -38.48 47.28 26.29
CA CYS A 72 -37.59 48.12 27.08
C CYS A 72 -36.12 47.70 26.96
N THR A 73 -35.20 48.61 27.31
CA THR A 73 -33.77 48.31 27.37
C THR A 73 -33.45 47.51 28.64
N VAL A 74 -32.83 46.34 28.47
CA VAL A 74 -32.47 45.43 29.56
C VAL A 74 -30.96 45.40 29.78
N LYS A 75 -30.51 45.21 31.02
CA LYS A 75 -29.12 44.95 31.35
C LYS A 75 -29.00 43.52 31.86
N CYS A 76 -28.24 42.69 31.15
CA CYS A 76 -28.07 41.29 31.51
C CYS A 76 -26.69 41.05 32.14
N THR A 77 -26.70 40.24 33.21
CA THR A 77 -25.56 39.72 33.93
C THR A 77 -25.62 38.20 33.92
N TYR A 78 -24.48 37.53 33.83
CA TYR A 78 -24.42 36.08 33.93
C TYR A 78 -23.27 35.63 34.82
N SER A 79 -23.47 34.50 35.49
CA SER A 79 -22.46 33.83 36.32
C SER A 79 -22.35 32.35 35.94
N LEU A 80 -21.13 31.84 36.02
CA LEU A 80 -20.80 30.43 35.80
C LEU A 80 -20.29 29.87 37.12
N GLN A 81 -20.62 28.61 37.44
CA GLN A 81 -20.16 27.93 38.67
C GLN A 81 -18.63 28.12 38.86
N GLY A 82 -18.25 29.06 39.73
CA GLY A 82 -16.86 29.34 40.10
C GLY A 82 -16.11 30.42 39.31
N PHE A 83 -16.77 31.20 38.42
CA PHE A 83 -16.12 32.30 37.67
C PHE A 83 -16.89 33.62 37.78
N ASP A 84 -16.14 34.73 37.80
CA ASP A 84 -16.66 36.09 38.04
C ASP A 84 -17.64 36.59 36.96
N GLU A 85 -18.58 37.45 37.40
CA GLU A 85 -19.66 38.06 36.62
C GLU A 85 -19.15 38.85 35.39
N LYS A 86 -19.78 38.65 34.23
CA LYS A 86 -19.63 39.55 33.09
C LYS A 86 -20.94 40.29 32.80
N ILE A 87 -20.81 41.60 32.63
CA ILE A 87 -21.92 42.54 32.47
C ILE A 87 -22.04 42.93 31.00
N THR A 88 -23.25 42.86 30.43
CA THR A 88 -23.57 43.51 29.14
C THR A 88 -23.88 45.00 29.36
N GLU A 89 -23.44 45.89 28.46
CA GLU A 89 -23.60 47.35 28.64
C GLU A 89 -25.05 47.87 28.50
N GLY A 90 -25.98 47.00 28.09
CA GLY A 90 -27.41 47.28 27.94
C GLY A 90 -27.88 46.94 26.52
N LEU A 91 -28.95 46.14 26.42
CA LEU A 91 -29.56 45.67 25.19
C LEU A 91 -30.85 46.46 24.92
N ASN A 92 -30.90 47.25 23.85
CA ASN A 92 -32.13 47.94 23.45
C ASN A 92 -33.15 46.96 22.83
N PRO A 93 -34.44 47.32 22.76
CA PRO A 93 -35.46 46.50 22.10
C PRO A 93 -35.07 46.09 20.67
N GLY A 94 -35.20 44.80 20.37
CA GLY A 94 -34.85 44.21 19.07
C GLY A 94 -33.34 44.06 18.81
N GLN A 95 -32.49 44.45 19.76
CA GLN A 95 -31.04 44.35 19.61
C GLN A 95 -30.52 42.95 19.95
N ARG A 96 -29.41 42.60 19.31
CA ARG A 96 -28.69 41.33 19.46
C ARG A 96 -27.30 41.62 20.01
N THR A 97 -26.85 40.86 21.01
CA THR A 97 -25.48 40.98 21.53
C THR A 97 -24.89 39.60 21.74
N ASP A 98 -23.69 39.40 21.20
CA ASP A 98 -22.91 38.17 21.38
C ASP A 98 -22.07 38.27 22.66
N PHE A 99 -21.98 37.15 23.38
CA PHE A 99 -21.10 37.00 24.53
C PHE A 99 -20.43 35.63 24.53
N ASN A 100 -19.27 35.58 25.19
CA ASN A 100 -18.42 34.39 25.26
C ASN A 100 -18.53 33.78 26.67
N ILE A 101 -18.95 32.52 26.72
CA ILE A 101 -18.94 31.68 27.91
C ILE A 101 -17.61 30.93 27.92
N ILE A 102 -16.76 31.24 28.89
CA ILE A 102 -15.46 30.60 29.06
C ILE A 102 -15.57 29.62 30.20
N PHE A 103 -15.14 28.38 29.99
CA PHE A 103 -15.14 27.35 31.02
C PHE A 103 -13.84 26.55 31.00
N PHE A 104 -13.60 25.81 32.09
CA PHE A 104 -12.41 25.00 32.29
C PHE A 104 -12.82 23.63 32.83
N VAL A 105 -12.22 22.56 32.31
CA VAL A 105 -12.44 21.19 32.78
C VAL A 105 -11.31 20.80 33.75
N PRO A 106 -11.62 20.53 35.04
CA PRO A 106 -10.62 20.14 36.03
C PRO A 106 -9.89 18.84 35.68
N LYS A 107 -8.63 18.72 36.11
CA LYS A 107 -7.76 17.54 35.87
C LYS A 107 -8.35 16.20 36.28
N ASP A 108 -9.19 16.21 37.31
CA ASP A 108 -9.75 15.00 37.91
C ASP A 108 -11.15 14.64 37.35
N CYS A 109 -11.64 15.38 36.36
CA CYS A 109 -12.93 15.14 35.73
C CYS A 109 -12.84 13.94 34.76
N ARG A 110 -13.53 12.83 35.09
CA ARG A 110 -13.50 11.57 34.33
C ARG A 110 -14.85 11.17 33.73
N GLU A 111 -15.90 11.92 34.03
CA GLU A 111 -17.27 11.68 33.58
C GLU A 111 -17.78 12.90 32.81
N PRO A 112 -18.69 12.71 31.85
CA PRO A 112 -19.41 13.81 31.19
C PRO A 112 -19.95 14.78 32.24
N CYS A 113 -19.64 16.07 32.12
CA CYS A 113 -20.09 17.08 33.06
C CYS A 113 -21.01 18.09 32.37
N SER A 114 -22.09 18.47 33.06
CA SER A 114 -23.00 19.52 32.64
C SER A 114 -22.52 20.85 33.18
N ILE A 115 -22.43 21.87 32.33
CA ILE A 115 -22.13 23.24 32.73
C ILE A 115 -23.43 24.03 32.71
N THR A 116 -23.74 24.73 33.80
CA THR A 116 -24.91 25.60 33.90
C THR A 116 -24.46 27.04 34.09
N ALA A 117 -25.00 27.93 33.26
CA ALA A 117 -24.86 29.37 33.40
C ALA A 117 -26.16 29.97 33.92
N HIS A 118 -26.10 30.75 35.00
CA HIS A 118 -27.24 31.49 35.52
C HIS A 118 -27.25 32.88 34.87
N VAL A 119 -28.35 33.25 34.21
CA VAL A 119 -28.51 34.53 33.50
C VAL A 119 -29.62 35.33 34.15
N VAL A 120 -29.31 36.56 34.54
CA VAL A 120 -30.24 37.52 35.16
C VAL A 120 -30.28 38.79 34.32
N CYS A 121 -31.46 39.23 33.90
CA CYS A 121 -31.69 40.44 33.14
C CYS A 121 -32.63 41.38 33.88
N ASN A 122 -32.19 42.64 34.04
CA ASN A 122 -32.95 43.68 34.73
C ASN A 122 -33.31 44.81 33.78
N ASP A 123 -34.56 45.26 33.81
CA ASP A 123 -34.98 46.45 33.07
C ASP A 123 -34.23 47.68 33.57
N LYS A 124 -33.65 48.46 32.65
CA LYS A 124 -33.25 49.83 33.00
C LYS A 124 -34.53 50.65 33.14
N GLN A 125 -34.71 51.31 34.29
CA GLN A 125 -35.79 52.27 34.47
C GLN A 125 -35.76 53.29 33.32
N SER A 126 -36.74 53.18 32.43
CA SER A 126 -37.00 54.12 31.35
C SER A 126 -38.45 54.56 31.50
N GLU A 127 -38.78 55.77 31.02
CA GLU A 127 -40.15 56.33 31.09
C GLU A 127 -41.21 55.43 30.41
N THR A 128 -40.78 54.45 29.60
CA THR A 128 -41.66 53.51 28.89
C THR A 128 -41.86 52.16 29.59
N CYS A 129 -41.15 51.90 30.70
CA CYS A 129 -41.20 50.60 31.38
C CYS A 129 -41.95 50.66 32.73
N PRO A 130 -43.11 49.99 32.87
CA PRO A 130 -43.88 50.02 34.12
C PRO A 130 -43.28 49.08 35.17
N LYS A 131 -42.59 49.67 36.16
CA LYS A 131 -41.85 49.03 37.27
C LYS A 131 -40.70 48.11 36.81
N PRO A 132 -39.51 48.19 37.44
CA PRO A 132 -38.41 47.30 37.07
C PRO A 132 -38.80 45.84 37.35
N MET A 133 -38.78 45.00 36.32
CA MET A 133 -38.88 43.55 36.44
C MET A 133 -37.49 42.90 36.33
N ILE A 134 -37.36 41.76 37.01
CA ILE A 134 -36.15 40.92 37.03
C ILE A 134 -36.54 39.62 36.32
N HIS A 135 -35.78 39.25 35.28
CA HIS A 135 -35.95 38.01 34.54
C HIS A 135 -34.72 37.12 34.77
N GLU A 136 -34.93 35.88 35.22
CA GLU A 136 -33.85 34.93 35.54
C GLU A 136 -34.06 33.61 34.81
N THR A 137 -32.99 33.02 34.28
CA THR A 137 -33.03 31.69 33.66
C THR A 137 -31.69 30.96 33.76
N ASP A 138 -31.77 29.63 33.78
CA ASP A 138 -30.61 28.75 33.82
C ASP A 138 -30.40 28.12 32.44
N VAL A 139 -29.18 28.25 31.91
CA VAL A 139 -28.77 27.67 30.64
C VAL A 139 -27.79 26.54 30.92
N SER A 140 -28.26 25.30 30.82
CA SER A 140 -27.45 24.09 31.02
C SER A 140 -27.07 23.43 29.69
N PHE A 141 -25.83 22.95 29.59
CA PHE A 141 -25.33 22.18 28.45
C PHE A 141 -24.41 21.05 28.89
N ASP A 142 -24.51 19.91 28.21
CA ASP A 142 -23.75 18.70 28.53
C ASP A 142 -22.48 18.60 27.68
N LEU A 143 -21.34 18.35 28.34
CA LEU A 143 -20.10 17.98 27.68
C LEU A 143 -20.13 16.49 27.32
N ILE A 144 -20.12 16.18 26.03
CA ILE A 144 -20.45 14.83 25.54
C ILE A 144 -19.25 13.86 25.68
N GLU A 145 -18.01 14.36 25.59
CA GLU A 145 -16.79 13.53 25.60
C GLU A 145 -15.57 14.30 26.14
N ILE A 146 -14.84 13.73 27.12
CA ILE A 146 -13.61 14.31 27.72
C ILE A 146 -12.40 13.47 27.32
N ARG A 147 -11.37 14.07 26.72
CA ARG A 147 -10.15 13.36 26.28
C ARG A 147 -8.91 13.74 27.10
N SER A 148 -8.08 12.75 27.41
CA SER A 148 -6.79 12.93 28.08
C SER A 148 -5.67 13.11 27.04
N LYS A 149 -4.80 14.12 27.24
CA LYS A 149 -3.66 14.43 26.37
C LYS A 149 -2.64 13.29 26.25
N SER A 150 -2.71 12.28 27.12
CA SER A 150 -1.81 11.11 27.12
C SER A 150 -2.13 10.08 26.02
N ASP A 151 -3.30 10.14 25.38
CA ASP A 151 -3.76 9.13 24.43
C ASP A 151 -3.31 9.38 22.97
N GLU A 152 -2.87 10.59 22.62
CA GLU A 152 -2.44 10.93 21.25
C GLU A 152 -1.08 10.33 20.85
N ILE A 153 -0.16 10.13 21.81
CA ILE A 153 1.24 9.76 21.48
C ILE A 153 1.42 8.23 21.41
N GLY A 154 0.60 7.46 22.13
CA GLY A 154 0.72 6.00 22.18
C GLY A 154 0.29 5.29 20.89
N GLY A 155 -0.76 5.76 20.22
CA GLY A 155 -1.37 5.08 19.07
C GLY A 155 -0.47 5.07 17.83
N PHE A 156 0.14 6.21 17.49
CA PHE A 156 0.94 6.34 16.27
C PHE A 156 2.28 5.61 16.33
N ILE A 157 2.92 5.55 17.50
CA ILE A 157 4.19 4.85 17.69
C ILE A 157 3.98 3.33 17.59
N ILE A 158 2.91 2.81 18.19
CA ILE A 158 2.59 1.37 18.17
C ILE A 158 2.20 0.93 16.75
N LEU A 159 1.43 1.72 16.01
CA LEU A 159 1.03 1.39 14.64
C LEU A 159 2.22 1.39 13.67
N GLY A 160 3.15 2.35 13.83
CA GLY A 160 4.39 2.42 13.05
C GLY A 160 5.32 1.23 13.31
N ILE A 161 5.50 0.84 14.59
CA ILE A 161 6.32 -0.33 14.96
C ILE A 161 5.67 -1.62 14.44
N LEU A 162 4.35 -1.77 14.56
CA LEU A 162 3.64 -2.96 14.09
C LEU A 162 3.72 -3.10 12.56
N ALA A 163 3.54 -2.01 11.81
CA ALA A 163 3.69 -2.00 10.36
C ALA A 163 5.12 -2.37 9.91
N PHE A 164 6.13 -1.87 10.62
CA PHE A 164 7.53 -2.19 10.34
C PHE A 164 7.86 -3.66 10.63
N VAL A 165 7.38 -4.22 11.74
CA VAL A 165 7.56 -5.64 12.07
C VAL A 165 6.87 -6.53 11.04
N ILE A 166 5.64 -6.20 10.63
CA ILE A 166 4.91 -6.92 9.57
C ILE A 166 5.70 -6.87 8.26
N PHE A 167 6.24 -5.70 7.88
CA PHE A 167 7.07 -5.56 6.68
C PHE A 167 8.32 -6.46 6.71
N LEU A 168 9.01 -6.52 7.86
CA LEU A 168 10.17 -7.40 8.04
C LEU A 168 9.80 -8.89 7.96
N ILE A 169 8.69 -9.29 8.57
CA ILE A 169 8.17 -10.67 8.52
C ILE A 169 7.79 -11.05 7.08
N VAL A 170 7.06 -10.20 6.37
CA VAL A 170 6.68 -10.42 4.96
C VAL A 170 7.93 -10.53 4.07
N ARG A 171 8.93 -9.66 4.29
CA ARG A 171 10.21 -9.71 3.56
C ARG A 171 10.99 -11.00 3.85
N ALA A 172 11.02 -11.44 5.10
CA ALA A 172 11.66 -12.70 5.50
C ALA A 172 10.94 -13.93 4.94
N ILE A 173 9.59 -13.94 4.96
CA ILE A 173 8.78 -14.99 4.35
C ILE A 173 8.98 -15.01 2.83
N ARG A 174 8.96 -13.88 2.12
CA ARG A 174 9.26 -13.81 0.67
C ARG A 174 10.65 -14.35 0.34
N ARG A 175 11.67 -14.01 1.14
CA ARG A 175 13.03 -14.55 1.00
C ARG A 175 13.04 -16.06 1.20
N ARG A 176 12.42 -16.55 2.27
CA ARG A 176 12.30 -18.00 2.54
C ARG A 176 11.51 -18.72 1.46
N MET A 177 10.42 -18.15 0.91
CA MET A 177 9.66 -18.77 -0.18
C MET A 177 10.45 -18.85 -1.47
N LYS A 178 11.22 -17.80 -1.84
CA LYS A 178 12.16 -17.88 -2.98
C LYS A 178 13.19 -18.99 -2.76
N ASN A 179 13.74 -19.09 -1.55
CA ASN A 179 14.74 -20.10 -1.21
C ASN A 179 14.15 -21.53 -1.12
N LYS A 180 12.92 -21.67 -0.63
CA LYS A 180 12.24 -22.97 -0.49
C LYS A 180 11.73 -23.50 -1.82
N LYS A 181 11.34 -22.62 -2.76
CA LYS A 181 11.02 -23.00 -4.15
C LYS A 181 12.26 -23.49 -4.89
N SER A 182 13.40 -22.80 -4.76
CA SER A 182 14.67 -23.24 -5.35
C SER A 182 15.27 -24.49 -4.72
N VAL A 183 14.88 -24.84 -3.48
CA VAL A 183 15.31 -26.07 -2.81
C VAL A 183 14.35 -27.23 -3.11
N SER A 184 13.03 -27.03 -3.11
CA SER A 184 12.09 -28.13 -3.39
C SER A 184 12.12 -28.58 -4.85
N GLU A 185 12.36 -27.69 -5.80
CA GLU A 185 12.51 -28.03 -7.23
C GLU A 185 13.87 -28.71 -7.52
N LYS A 186 14.90 -28.41 -6.71
CA LYS A 186 16.21 -29.09 -6.75
C LYS A 186 16.15 -30.52 -6.21
N GLU A 187 15.41 -30.76 -5.12
CA GLU A 187 15.31 -32.09 -4.51
C GLU A 187 14.38 -33.05 -5.28
N GLU A 188 13.35 -32.56 -5.99
CA GLU A 188 12.37 -33.43 -6.64
C GLU A 188 12.85 -34.05 -7.96
N THR A 189 13.87 -33.45 -8.59
CA THR A 189 14.44 -33.86 -9.89
C THR A 189 15.83 -34.52 -9.81
N GLU A 190 16.43 -34.61 -8.62
CA GLU A 190 17.78 -35.17 -8.46
C GLU A 190 17.80 -36.68 -8.75
N GLY A 191 18.55 -37.08 -9.79
CA GLY A 191 18.74 -38.47 -10.20
C GLY A 191 17.63 -39.08 -11.07
N LYS A 192 16.56 -38.34 -11.39
CA LYS A 192 15.49 -38.83 -12.28
C LYS A 192 15.79 -38.52 -13.74
N ARG A 193 15.42 -39.45 -14.62
CA ARG A 193 15.38 -39.22 -16.07
C ARG A 193 14.17 -38.38 -16.43
N LYS A 194 14.37 -37.37 -17.28
CA LYS A 194 13.34 -36.49 -17.81
C LYS A 194 13.61 -36.24 -19.29
N LEU A 195 12.55 -36.19 -20.08
CA LEU A 195 12.61 -35.73 -21.47
C LEU A 195 12.74 -34.21 -21.49
N SER A 196 13.79 -33.72 -22.16
CA SER A 196 14.14 -32.30 -22.20
C SER A 196 14.55 -31.86 -23.59
N ALA A 197 14.17 -30.63 -23.96
CA ALA A 197 14.72 -29.94 -25.11
C ALA A 197 16.00 -29.19 -24.69
N ILE A 198 17.13 -29.67 -25.19
CA ILE A 198 18.47 -29.23 -24.84
C ILE A 198 18.94 -28.29 -25.93
N MET A 199 19.33 -27.08 -25.54
CA MET A 199 19.85 -26.05 -26.43
C MET A 199 21.32 -25.79 -26.13
N PHE A 200 22.14 -25.80 -27.18
CA PHE A 200 23.49 -25.27 -27.15
C PHE A 200 23.59 -24.05 -28.05
N THR A 201 24.28 -23.02 -27.58
CA THR A 201 24.63 -21.85 -28.39
C THR A 201 26.13 -21.71 -28.47
N ASP A 202 26.68 -21.24 -29.58
CA ASP A 202 28.09 -20.85 -29.68
C ASP A 202 28.28 -19.53 -30.43
N MET A 203 29.13 -18.65 -29.91
CA MET A 203 29.34 -17.31 -30.43
C MET A 203 30.62 -17.22 -31.25
N LYS A 204 30.59 -17.77 -32.46
CA LYS A 204 31.72 -17.72 -33.41
C LYS A 204 32.09 -16.27 -33.75
N GLY A 205 33.27 -15.81 -33.33
CA GLY A 205 33.88 -14.56 -33.84
C GLY A 205 34.59 -13.70 -32.80
N PHE A 206 34.25 -13.80 -31.52
CA PHE A 206 34.82 -12.93 -30.49
C PHE A 206 36.29 -13.25 -30.18
N SER A 207 36.71 -14.51 -30.30
CA SER A 207 38.12 -14.90 -30.09
C SER A 207 39.09 -14.22 -31.06
N ARG A 208 38.63 -13.78 -32.25
CA ARG A 208 39.46 -13.00 -33.20
C ARG A 208 39.46 -11.49 -32.92
N GLU A 209 38.40 -10.94 -32.34
CA GLU A 209 38.27 -9.49 -32.06
C GLU A 209 38.94 -9.05 -30.75
N VAL A 210 39.12 -9.97 -29.78
CA VAL A 210 39.82 -9.72 -28.52
C VAL A 210 41.25 -9.20 -28.72
N GLY A 211 41.89 -9.51 -29.85
CA GLY A 211 43.24 -9.04 -30.16
C GLY A 211 43.38 -7.56 -30.51
N GLN A 212 42.28 -6.81 -30.74
CA GLN A 212 42.32 -5.39 -31.13
C GLN A 212 41.88 -4.42 -30.02
N ASP A 213 40.89 -4.78 -29.21
CA ASP A 213 40.40 -4.01 -28.06
C ASP A 213 39.65 -4.95 -27.10
N GLU A 214 40.40 -5.53 -26.15
CA GLU A 214 39.94 -6.57 -25.23
C GLU A 214 38.79 -6.07 -24.32
N GLU A 215 38.90 -4.86 -23.77
CA GLU A 215 37.93 -4.35 -22.79
C GLU A 215 36.56 -4.05 -23.42
N LYS A 216 36.55 -3.47 -24.63
CA LYS A 216 35.32 -3.16 -25.36
C LYS A 216 34.61 -4.44 -25.84
N THR A 217 35.39 -5.43 -26.24
CA THR A 217 34.90 -6.73 -26.73
C THR A 217 34.28 -7.55 -25.59
N LEU A 218 34.92 -7.59 -24.42
CA LEU A 218 34.39 -8.27 -23.23
C LEU A 218 33.10 -7.64 -22.70
N LYS A 219 33.01 -6.30 -22.68
CA LYS A 219 31.78 -5.59 -22.28
C LYS A 219 30.60 -5.91 -23.19
N LYS A 220 30.84 -5.99 -24.51
CA LYS A 220 29.81 -6.41 -25.49
C LYS A 220 29.38 -7.84 -25.23
N LEU A 221 30.32 -8.76 -25.06
CA LEU A 221 30.04 -10.18 -24.80
C LEU A 221 29.14 -10.36 -23.57
N TRP A 222 29.49 -9.74 -22.44
CA TRP A 222 28.66 -9.82 -21.22
C TRP A 222 27.26 -9.23 -21.38
N ARG A 223 27.12 -8.15 -22.18
CA ARG A 223 25.81 -7.57 -22.47
C ARG A 223 24.92 -8.57 -23.21
N TYR A 224 25.47 -9.25 -24.22
CA TYR A 224 24.73 -10.24 -24.99
C TYR A 224 24.46 -11.50 -24.20
N GLU A 225 25.45 -12.03 -23.49
CA GLU A 225 25.27 -13.19 -22.63
C GLU A 225 24.12 -12.96 -21.63
N LYS A 226 24.04 -11.76 -21.05
CA LYS A 226 22.93 -11.37 -20.16
C LYS A 226 21.58 -11.36 -20.89
N ALA A 227 21.53 -10.82 -22.12
CA ALA A 227 20.31 -10.78 -22.91
C ALA A 227 19.83 -12.19 -23.33
N LEU A 228 20.75 -13.05 -23.76
CA LEU A 228 20.47 -14.46 -24.10
C LEU A 228 19.92 -15.21 -22.89
N LYS A 229 20.58 -15.08 -21.73
CA LYS A 229 20.09 -15.68 -20.47
C LYS A 229 18.71 -15.18 -20.08
N GLN A 230 18.36 -13.94 -20.40
CA GLN A 230 17.04 -13.38 -20.13
C GLN A 230 15.99 -13.99 -21.08
N ILE A 231 16.25 -14.02 -22.38
CA ILE A 231 15.33 -14.60 -23.38
C ILE A 231 15.06 -16.09 -23.09
N ILE A 232 16.09 -16.84 -22.72
CA ILE A 232 15.95 -18.26 -22.34
C ILE A 232 14.98 -18.40 -21.16
N LYS A 233 15.13 -17.57 -20.12
CA LYS A 233 14.25 -17.60 -18.93
C LYS A 233 12.82 -17.15 -19.24
N GLU A 234 12.64 -16.16 -20.11
CA GLU A 234 11.33 -15.68 -20.54
C GLU A 234 10.55 -16.75 -21.31
N HIS A 235 11.27 -17.66 -21.96
CA HIS A 235 10.71 -18.85 -22.60
C HIS A 235 10.72 -20.09 -21.68
N GLU A 236 10.72 -19.89 -20.36
CA GLU A 236 10.66 -20.96 -19.36
C GLU A 236 11.84 -21.96 -19.43
N GLY A 237 12.96 -21.55 -20.04
CA GLY A 237 14.19 -22.33 -20.07
C GLY A 237 15.04 -22.13 -18.82
N ARG A 238 15.72 -23.19 -18.40
CA ARG A 238 16.72 -23.18 -17.34
C ARG A 238 18.12 -23.08 -17.95
N ILE A 239 18.92 -22.14 -17.48
CA ILE A 239 20.36 -22.11 -17.77
C ILE A 239 21.03 -23.18 -16.92
N VAL A 240 21.58 -24.20 -17.58
CA VAL A 240 22.31 -25.28 -16.91
C VAL A 240 23.72 -24.79 -16.56
N LYS A 241 24.47 -24.36 -17.57
CA LYS A 241 25.82 -23.81 -17.41
C LYS A 241 26.21 -22.96 -18.61
N THR A 242 27.26 -22.16 -18.42
CA THR A 242 27.99 -21.49 -19.50
C THR A 242 29.33 -22.21 -19.68
N ILE A 243 29.72 -22.51 -20.92
CA ILE A 243 31.00 -23.14 -21.27
C ILE A 243 31.76 -22.15 -22.17
N GLY A 244 32.61 -21.31 -21.58
CA GLY A 244 33.21 -20.19 -22.31
C GLY A 244 32.16 -19.15 -22.69
N ASP A 245 31.95 -18.95 -23.99
CA ASP A 245 30.92 -18.12 -24.60
C ASP A 245 29.65 -18.90 -25.02
N ALA A 246 29.68 -20.24 -24.87
CA ALA A 246 28.55 -21.09 -25.14
C ALA A 246 27.57 -21.15 -23.95
N ILE A 247 26.26 -21.14 -24.22
CA ILE A 247 25.22 -21.31 -23.21
C ILE A 247 24.55 -22.66 -23.43
N MET A 248 24.38 -23.40 -22.34
CA MET A 248 23.60 -24.63 -22.31
C MET A 248 22.27 -24.37 -21.61
N GLY A 249 21.18 -24.47 -22.38
CA GLY A 249 19.81 -24.33 -21.93
C GLY A 249 19.07 -25.67 -21.86
N ASP A 250 18.19 -25.80 -20.88
CA ASP A 250 17.28 -26.94 -20.70
C ASP A 250 15.83 -26.43 -20.67
N PHE A 251 14.98 -27.00 -21.51
CA PHE A 251 13.57 -26.61 -21.64
C PHE A 251 12.67 -27.83 -21.52
N ASP A 252 11.57 -27.66 -20.79
CA ASP A 252 10.51 -28.68 -20.69
C ASP A 252 9.65 -28.76 -21.97
N SER A 253 9.79 -27.78 -22.86
CA SER A 253 9.02 -27.65 -24.10
C SER A 253 9.92 -27.36 -25.29
N ALA A 254 9.90 -28.26 -26.29
CA ALA A 254 10.59 -28.07 -27.57
C ALA A 254 10.13 -26.80 -28.31
N VAL A 255 8.84 -26.46 -28.19
CA VAL A 255 8.28 -25.23 -28.79
C VAL A 255 8.91 -23.99 -28.16
N ASN A 256 9.07 -23.99 -26.83
CA ASN A 256 9.67 -22.86 -26.13
C ASN A 256 11.16 -22.73 -26.47
N ALA A 257 11.89 -23.85 -26.55
CA ALA A 257 13.29 -23.85 -26.98
C ALA A 257 13.44 -23.21 -28.37
N VAL A 258 12.63 -23.64 -29.36
CA VAL A 258 12.71 -23.09 -30.73
C VAL A 258 12.30 -21.61 -30.78
N LYS A 259 11.25 -21.20 -30.05
CA LYS A 259 10.85 -19.78 -29.96
C LYS A 259 11.96 -18.92 -29.35
N SER A 260 12.58 -19.40 -28.28
CA SER A 260 13.73 -18.75 -27.63
C SER A 260 14.88 -18.58 -28.62
N ALA A 261 15.24 -19.63 -29.36
CA ALA A 261 16.30 -19.57 -30.36
C ALA A 261 16.01 -18.57 -31.49
N ILE A 262 14.77 -18.54 -31.99
CA ILE A 262 14.33 -17.57 -33.01
C ILE A 262 14.48 -16.13 -32.49
N GLU A 263 14.07 -15.88 -31.25
CA GLU A 263 14.19 -14.55 -30.65
C GLU A 263 15.65 -14.14 -30.45
N ILE A 264 16.49 -15.07 -29.98
CA ILE A 264 17.94 -14.83 -29.85
C ILE A 264 18.54 -14.45 -31.22
N GLN A 265 18.27 -15.21 -32.28
CA GLN A 265 18.79 -14.89 -33.61
C GLN A 265 18.28 -13.52 -34.11
N ARG A 266 17.01 -13.19 -33.86
CA ARG A 266 16.44 -11.87 -34.22
C ARG A 266 17.09 -10.72 -33.47
N LEU A 267 17.38 -10.90 -32.18
CA LEU A 267 18.08 -9.90 -31.38
C LEU A 267 19.49 -9.65 -31.95
N LEU A 268 20.24 -10.72 -32.19
CA LEU A 268 21.64 -10.63 -32.61
C LEU A 268 21.82 -10.18 -34.05
N LYS A 269 20.87 -10.48 -34.94
CA LYS A 269 20.85 -9.98 -36.32
C LYS A 269 20.87 -8.45 -36.40
N LYS A 270 20.28 -7.74 -35.43
CA LYS A 270 20.32 -6.26 -35.38
C LYS A 270 21.71 -5.70 -35.12
N GLU A 271 22.59 -6.52 -34.56
CA GLU A 271 23.92 -6.14 -34.08
C GLU A 271 25.03 -6.78 -34.94
N ASP A 272 24.66 -7.41 -36.06
CA ASP A 272 25.53 -8.17 -36.96
C ASP A 272 26.35 -9.27 -36.26
N ILE A 273 25.78 -9.86 -35.20
CA ILE A 273 26.38 -10.97 -34.46
C ILE A 273 25.76 -12.27 -34.93
N LYS A 274 26.60 -13.25 -35.24
CA LYS A 274 26.19 -14.57 -35.70
C LYS A 274 26.54 -15.61 -34.63
N ILE A 275 25.52 -16.30 -34.12
CA ILE A 275 25.69 -17.44 -33.24
C ILE A 275 25.16 -18.70 -33.88
N ARG A 276 25.74 -19.84 -33.53
CA ARG A 276 25.17 -21.15 -33.84
C ARG A 276 24.20 -21.54 -32.75
N ILE A 277 23.10 -22.17 -33.10
CA ILE A 277 22.16 -22.74 -32.12
C ILE A 277 21.80 -24.16 -32.54
N GLY A 278 22.11 -25.14 -31.69
CA GLY A 278 21.68 -26.53 -31.86
C GLY A 278 20.64 -26.92 -30.82
N ILE A 279 19.55 -27.58 -31.24
CA ILE A 279 18.48 -28.05 -30.35
C ILE A 279 18.18 -29.53 -30.58
N HIS A 280 18.14 -30.30 -29.50
CA HIS A 280 17.71 -31.69 -29.54
C HIS A 280 16.72 -32.00 -28.41
N LEU A 281 15.80 -32.93 -28.64
CA LEU A 281 14.87 -33.43 -27.63
C LEU A 281 15.31 -34.83 -27.22
N GLY A 282 15.67 -35.03 -25.95
CA GLY A 282 16.17 -36.32 -25.47
C GLY A 282 16.08 -36.49 -23.96
N ASP A 283 16.24 -37.74 -23.51
CA ASP A 283 16.25 -38.07 -22.10
C ASP A 283 17.55 -37.61 -21.44
N VAL A 284 17.40 -36.92 -20.30
CA VAL A 284 18.52 -36.44 -19.48
C VAL A 284 18.30 -36.75 -18.01
N ILE A 285 19.40 -36.89 -17.28
CA ILE A 285 19.43 -37.07 -15.82
C ILE A 285 19.87 -35.75 -15.22
N HIS A 286 19.02 -35.19 -14.35
CA HIS A 286 19.36 -33.97 -13.62
C HIS A 286 20.12 -34.35 -12.34
N LYS A 287 21.31 -33.81 -12.14
CA LYS A 287 22.11 -34.08 -10.93
C LYS A 287 22.95 -32.86 -10.56
N ALA A 288 22.89 -32.45 -9.30
CA ALA A 288 23.65 -31.32 -8.77
C ALA A 288 23.53 -30.00 -9.58
N GLY A 289 22.40 -29.78 -10.27
CA GLY A 289 22.16 -28.60 -11.11
C GLY A 289 22.68 -28.71 -12.55
N ASP A 290 23.30 -29.83 -12.92
CA ASP A 290 23.72 -30.15 -14.29
C ASP A 290 22.78 -31.20 -14.92
N ILE A 291 22.92 -31.44 -16.22
CA ILE A 291 22.21 -32.50 -16.94
C ILE A 291 23.18 -33.42 -17.68
N PHE A 292 22.89 -34.72 -17.68
CA PHE A 292 23.72 -35.76 -18.27
C PHE A 292 22.88 -36.72 -19.12
N GLY A 293 23.48 -37.28 -20.16
CA GLY A 293 22.83 -38.27 -21.02
C GLY A 293 23.20 -38.08 -22.48
N ASP A 294 22.81 -39.05 -23.32
CA ASP A 294 23.11 -39.02 -24.75
C ASP A 294 22.46 -37.84 -25.46
N GLY A 295 21.29 -37.38 -24.98
CA GLY A 295 20.64 -36.19 -25.51
C GLY A 295 21.53 -34.94 -25.46
N VAL A 296 22.37 -34.81 -24.42
CA VAL A 296 23.31 -33.68 -24.28
C VAL A 296 24.39 -33.75 -25.36
N ASN A 297 24.91 -34.95 -25.62
CA ASN A 297 25.96 -35.19 -26.62
C ASN A 297 25.44 -34.99 -28.05
N ILE A 298 24.18 -35.34 -28.31
CA ILE A 298 23.55 -35.11 -29.61
C ILE A 298 23.32 -33.61 -29.82
N ALA A 299 22.78 -32.91 -28.82
CA ALA A 299 22.53 -31.47 -28.91
C ALA A 299 23.82 -30.68 -29.20
N SER A 300 24.93 -31.02 -28.54
CA SER A 300 26.22 -30.36 -28.78
C SER A 300 26.78 -30.68 -30.18
N ARG A 301 26.58 -31.91 -30.68
CA ARG A 301 26.97 -32.26 -32.06
C ARG A 301 26.16 -31.48 -33.09
N ILE A 302 24.85 -31.31 -32.88
CA ILE A 302 23.99 -30.50 -33.77
C ILE A 302 24.45 -29.05 -33.80
N GLU A 303 24.77 -28.45 -32.66
CA GLU A 303 25.34 -27.09 -32.62
C GLU A 303 26.66 -27.03 -33.37
N SER A 304 27.54 -28.02 -33.21
CA SER A 304 28.88 -27.99 -33.82
C SER A 304 28.89 -28.00 -35.36
N ILE A 305 27.85 -28.57 -35.98
CA ILE A 305 27.68 -28.60 -37.44
C ILE A 305 26.79 -27.46 -37.97
N CYS A 306 26.21 -26.66 -37.07
CA CYS A 306 25.35 -25.54 -37.43
C CYS A 306 26.16 -24.43 -38.10
N GLU A 307 25.63 -23.80 -39.13
CA GLU A 307 26.28 -22.61 -39.68
C GLU A 307 26.03 -21.36 -38.79
N PRO A 308 26.95 -20.39 -38.77
CA PRO A 308 26.78 -19.18 -37.95
C PRO A 308 25.57 -18.34 -38.37
N GLY A 309 24.69 -18.06 -37.42
CA GLY A 309 23.43 -17.33 -37.66
C GLY A 309 22.24 -18.25 -37.95
N GLU A 310 22.43 -19.57 -37.91
CA GLU A 310 21.38 -20.55 -38.15
C GLU A 310 20.92 -21.25 -36.86
N ILE A 311 19.81 -21.99 -36.96
CA ILE A 311 19.26 -22.81 -35.89
C ILE A 311 19.08 -24.21 -36.45
N TYR A 312 19.89 -25.17 -35.99
CA TYR A 312 19.73 -26.57 -36.35
C TYR A 312 18.98 -27.30 -35.26
N ILE A 313 18.04 -28.15 -35.68
CA ILE A 313 17.19 -28.91 -34.78
C ILE A 313 17.21 -30.38 -35.18
N SER A 314 17.11 -31.30 -34.22
CA SER A 314 16.93 -32.72 -34.54
C SER A 314 15.54 -32.98 -35.14
N GLU A 315 15.39 -34.12 -35.81
CA GLU A 315 14.10 -34.58 -36.32
C GLU A 315 13.03 -34.68 -35.21
N ASP A 316 13.42 -35.12 -34.01
CA ASP A 316 12.52 -35.17 -32.85
C ASP A 316 11.96 -33.80 -32.48
N VAL A 317 12.81 -32.77 -32.50
CA VAL A 317 12.37 -31.38 -32.25
C VAL A 317 11.45 -30.93 -33.36
N TYR A 318 11.83 -31.13 -34.63
CA TYR A 318 11.02 -30.78 -35.80
C TYR A 318 9.60 -31.36 -35.70
N ASN A 319 9.49 -32.64 -35.37
CA ASN A 319 8.21 -33.33 -35.22
C ASN A 319 7.34 -32.73 -34.11
N GLN A 320 7.95 -32.21 -33.04
CA GLN A 320 7.20 -31.53 -31.97
C GLN A 320 6.79 -30.10 -32.32
N VAL A 321 7.53 -29.39 -33.18
CA VAL A 321 7.33 -27.95 -33.41
C VAL A 321 6.66 -27.61 -34.75
N LYS A 322 6.62 -28.53 -35.72
CA LYS A 322 6.00 -28.29 -37.03
C LYS A 322 4.55 -27.82 -36.88
N GLY A 323 4.23 -26.68 -37.51
CA GLY A 323 2.91 -26.04 -37.40
C GLY A 323 2.64 -25.26 -36.09
N LYS A 324 3.59 -25.22 -35.14
CA LYS A 324 3.45 -24.51 -33.84
C LYS A 324 4.34 -23.27 -33.71
N VAL A 325 5.26 -23.09 -34.66
CA VAL A 325 6.15 -21.93 -34.75
C VAL A 325 5.94 -21.22 -36.09
N GLY A 326 5.95 -19.89 -36.09
CA GLY A 326 5.64 -19.07 -37.27
C GLY A 326 6.82 -18.93 -38.25
N VAL A 327 7.57 -20.01 -38.48
CA VAL A 327 8.74 -20.05 -39.38
C VAL A 327 8.70 -21.32 -40.23
N GLY A 328 9.36 -21.27 -41.40
CA GLY A 328 9.58 -22.44 -42.25
C GLY A 328 10.75 -23.29 -41.75
N PHE A 329 10.88 -24.49 -42.32
CA PHE A 329 11.96 -25.44 -42.05
C PHE A 329 12.58 -25.88 -43.37
N GLU A 330 13.89 -26.11 -43.37
CA GLU A 330 14.66 -26.65 -44.49
C GLU A 330 15.38 -27.91 -44.02
N ASN A 331 15.46 -28.92 -44.89
CA ASN A 331 16.21 -30.14 -44.61
C ASN A 331 17.67 -29.93 -45.07
N LEU A 332 18.61 -30.41 -44.27
CA LEU A 332 20.04 -30.37 -44.56
C LEU A 332 20.46 -31.35 -45.67
#